data_AF-A0A1W1Z2B2-F1
#
_entry.id   AF-A0A1W1Z2B2-F1
#
_cell.length_a   1.000
_cell.length_b   1.000
_cell.length_c   1.000
_cell.angle_alpha   90.00
_cell.angle_beta   90.00
_cell.angle_gamma   90.00
#
_symmetry.space_group_name_H-M   'P 1'
#
loop_
_entity.id
_entity.type
_entity.pdbx_description
1 polymer ?
#
loop_
_entity_poly.entity_id
_entity_poly.type
_entity_poly.pdbx_seq_one_letter_code
_entity_poly.pdbx_strand_id
1 'polypeptide(L)'
;MAEETKRPRRRPSVIDIVVVIVVLCAVAFGVYKFVQWRRGDTGEKVQIVYTVRAEGLSPETYEQVLQYIPSDIIESGERQDGRVTGVEKLPHLIAASSDETGSEWVEDPYHIDLLFTLEATVTESGSAWRSSVGTQEVRVGRIYTVETEYFEIDGNIQSVERPES
;
A
#
# COMPACT_ATOMS: atom_id res chain seq x y z
N MET A 1 -3.73 71.58 30.33
CA MET A 1 -2.68 70.57 30.08
C MET A 1 -3.19 69.27 30.68
N ALA A 2 -3.33 68.21 29.87
CA ALA A 2 -4.22 67.08 30.11
C ALA A 2 -3.80 66.20 31.31
N GLU A 3 -4.80 65.76 32.08
CA GLU A 3 -4.66 64.81 33.20
C GLU A 3 -4.74 63.38 32.65
N GLU A 4 -3.63 62.64 32.73
CA GLU A 4 -3.52 61.27 32.26
C GLU A 4 -4.07 60.31 33.32
N THR A 5 -5.29 59.82 33.12
CA THR A 5 -5.92 58.83 34.02
C THR A 5 -5.43 57.42 33.71
N LYS A 6 -4.49 56.94 34.52
CA LYS A 6 -3.98 55.56 34.49
C LYS A 6 -5.09 54.58 34.86
N ARG A 7 -5.55 53.77 33.89
CA ARG A 7 -6.61 52.77 34.09
C ARG A 7 -6.23 51.74 35.18
N PRO A 8 -7.14 51.36 36.09
CA PRO A 8 -6.85 50.39 37.13
C PRO A 8 -6.59 49.00 36.54
N ARG A 9 -5.42 48.43 36.83
CA ARG A 9 -5.01 47.09 36.40
C ARG A 9 -5.86 46.05 37.14
N ARG A 10 -6.82 45.41 36.44
CA ARG A 10 -7.60 44.29 37.00
C ARG A 10 -6.66 43.16 37.43
N ARG A 11 -6.84 42.65 38.65
CA ARG A 11 -6.19 41.41 39.11
C ARG A 11 -6.91 40.24 38.41
N PRO A 12 -6.21 39.31 37.74
CA PRO A 12 -6.87 38.20 37.09
C PRO A 12 -7.60 37.35 38.14
N SER A 13 -8.85 37.00 37.85
CA SER A 13 -9.61 36.07 38.68
C SER A 13 -9.01 34.67 38.58
N VAL A 14 -9.20 33.82 39.60
CA VAL A 14 -8.83 32.39 39.52
C VAL A 14 -9.47 31.74 38.29
N ILE A 15 -10.69 32.15 37.95
CA ILE A 15 -11.41 31.69 36.75
C ILE A 15 -10.69 32.12 35.47
N ASP A 16 -10.21 33.37 35.39
CA ASP A 16 -9.44 33.84 34.22
C ASP A 16 -8.13 33.05 34.05
N ILE A 17 -7.46 32.72 35.16
CA ILE A 17 -6.23 31.91 35.13
C ILE A 17 -6.52 30.48 34.64
N VAL A 18 -7.59 29.85 35.12
CA VAL A 18 -7.98 28.50 34.69
C VAL A 18 -8.35 28.48 33.20
N VAL A 19 -9.09 29.47 32.71
CA VAL A 19 -9.46 29.56 31.29
C VAL A 19 -8.21 29.71 30.41
N VAL A 20 -7.25 30.55 30.81
CA VAL A 20 -6.00 30.70 30.06
C VAL A 20 -5.21 29.40 30.00
N ILE A 21 -5.15 28.63 31.11
CA ILE A 21 -4.47 27.32 31.14
C ILE A 21 -5.17 26.32 30.21
N VAL A 22 -6.50 26.25 30.24
CA VAL A 22 -7.26 25.34 29.37
C VAL A 22 -7.05 25.66 27.89
N VAL A 23 -7.06 26.95 27.52
CA VAL A 23 -6.80 27.38 26.14
C VAL A 23 -5.37 27.02 25.73
N LEU A 24 -4.37 27.23 26.59
CA LEU A 24 -2.99 26.84 26.32
C LEU A 24 -2.85 25.32 26.13
N CYS A 25 -3.52 24.51 26.96
CA CYS A 25 -3.55 23.06 26.80
C CYS A 25 -4.20 22.63 25.48
N ALA A 26 -5.31 23.27 25.08
CA ALA A 26 -5.99 22.97 23.82
C ALA A 26 -5.12 23.33 22.61
N VAL A 27 -4.42 24.47 22.65
CA VAL A 27 -3.48 24.88 21.60
C VAL A 27 -2.29 23.92 21.55
N ALA A 28 -1.70 23.56 22.69
CA ALA A 28 -0.59 22.62 22.75
C ALA A 28 -1.00 21.24 22.22
N PHE A 29 -2.20 20.77 22.56
CA PHE A 29 -2.75 19.51 22.04
C PHE A 29 -3.02 19.57 20.54
N GLY A 30 -3.56 20.69 20.05
CA GLY A 30 -3.78 20.94 18.62
C GLY A 30 -2.47 20.92 17.83
N VAL A 31 -1.44 21.62 18.31
CA VAL A 31 -0.09 21.61 17.71
C VAL A 31 0.53 20.21 17.79
N TYR A 32 0.41 19.53 18.93
CA TYR A 32 0.92 18.16 19.10
C TYR A 32 0.29 17.19 18.11
N LYS A 33 -1.05 17.18 18.00
CA LYS A 33 -1.79 16.34 17.05
C LYS A 33 -1.45 16.69 15.60
N PHE A 34 -1.35 17.98 15.29
CA PHE A 34 -1.01 18.44 13.95
C PHE A 34 0.43 18.08 13.55
N VAL A 35 1.39 18.18 14.46
CA VAL A 35 2.76 17.73 14.24
C VAL A 35 2.82 16.20 14.12
N GLN A 36 2.06 15.45 14.92
CA GLN A 36 1.96 13.99 14.78
C GLN A 36 1.37 13.58 13.43
N TRP A 37 0.35 14.28 12.92
CA TRP A 37 -0.17 14.06 11.56
C TRP A 37 0.82 14.40 10.45
N ARG A 38 1.78 15.30 10.71
CA ARG A 38 2.86 15.63 9.76
C ARG A 38 4.11 14.79 9.91
N ARG A 39 4.23 13.99 10.97
CA ARG A 39 5.22 12.91 11.08
C ARG A 39 4.76 11.70 10.26
N GLY A 40 4.32 11.94 9.02
CA GLY A 40 4.24 10.88 8.02
C GLY A 40 5.61 10.22 7.90
N ASP A 41 5.60 8.92 7.64
CA ASP A 41 6.75 8.05 7.63
C ASP A 41 7.90 8.71 6.83
N THR A 42 8.97 9.06 7.54
CA THR A 42 10.06 9.91 7.01
C THR A 42 11.13 9.07 6.31
N GLY A 43 10.76 7.84 5.95
CA GLY A 43 11.58 6.94 5.16
C GLY A 43 11.72 7.44 3.72
N GLU A 44 12.79 7.01 3.07
CA GLU A 44 12.98 7.26 1.66
C GLU A 44 11.86 6.56 0.88
N LYS A 45 11.19 7.33 0.00
CA LYS A 45 10.21 6.76 -0.92
C LYS A 45 10.96 6.13 -2.09
N VAL A 46 10.83 4.82 -2.22
CA VAL A 46 11.49 4.05 -3.27
C VAL A 46 10.44 3.44 -4.19
N GLN A 47 10.70 3.47 -5.49
CA GLN A 47 9.89 2.75 -6.46
C GLN A 47 10.31 1.28 -6.50
N ILE A 48 9.32 0.40 -6.56
CA ILE A 48 9.50 -1.03 -6.75
C ILE A 48 8.67 -1.52 -7.92
N VAL A 49 9.20 -2.50 -8.64
CA VAL A 49 8.46 -3.28 -9.63
C VAL A 49 8.42 -4.71 -9.12
N TYR A 50 7.26 -5.34 -9.11
CA TYR A 50 7.13 -6.71 -8.63
C TYR A 50 6.15 -7.49 -9.49
N THR A 51 6.35 -8.81 -9.53
CA THR A 51 5.51 -9.71 -10.30
C THR A 51 4.73 -10.65 -9.41
N VAL A 52 3.44 -10.82 -9.70
CA VAL A 52 2.53 -11.71 -8.97
C VAL A 52 2.00 -12.75 -9.94
N ARG A 53 2.24 -14.04 -9.65
CA ARG A 53 1.72 -15.16 -10.44
C ARG A 53 0.47 -15.71 -9.77
N ALA A 54 -0.67 -15.57 -10.45
CA ALA A 54 -1.92 -16.24 -10.11
C ALA A 54 -2.03 -17.51 -10.96
N GLU A 55 -2.27 -18.64 -10.31
CA GLU A 55 -2.20 -19.96 -10.96
C GLU A 55 -3.58 -20.60 -11.11
N GLY A 56 -3.78 -21.38 -12.17
CA GLY A 56 -4.97 -22.22 -12.32
C GLY A 56 -6.26 -21.45 -12.64
N LEU A 57 -6.15 -20.32 -13.34
CA LEU A 57 -7.28 -19.48 -13.72
C LEU A 57 -7.94 -19.96 -15.02
N SER A 58 -9.21 -19.58 -15.22
CA SER A 58 -9.89 -19.84 -16.49
C SER A 58 -9.28 -19.01 -17.62
N PRO A 59 -9.20 -19.51 -18.86
CA PRO A 59 -8.66 -18.75 -20.00
C PRO A 59 -9.37 -17.42 -20.26
N GLU A 60 -10.66 -17.34 -19.96
CA GLU A 60 -11.49 -16.13 -20.12
C GLU A 60 -11.06 -15.01 -19.16
N THR A 61 -10.49 -15.36 -18.00
CA THR A 61 -10.02 -14.39 -17.00
C THR A 61 -8.97 -13.44 -17.60
N TYR A 62 -8.10 -13.93 -18.49
CA TYR A 62 -7.10 -13.10 -19.16
C TYR A 62 -7.74 -11.95 -19.95
N GLU A 63 -8.74 -12.26 -20.78
CA GLU A 63 -9.39 -11.26 -21.64
C GLU A 63 -10.18 -10.24 -20.82
N GLN A 64 -10.75 -10.66 -19.69
CA GLN A 64 -11.48 -9.76 -18.78
C GLN A 64 -10.51 -8.80 -18.07
N VAL A 65 -9.41 -9.32 -17.54
CA VAL A 65 -8.39 -8.52 -16.85
C VAL A 65 -7.71 -7.55 -17.80
N LEU A 66 -7.32 -7.99 -19.00
CA LEU A 66 -6.55 -7.20 -19.97
C LEU A 66 -7.24 -5.88 -20.36
N GLN A 67 -8.57 -5.83 -20.33
CA GLN A 67 -9.37 -4.63 -20.63
C GLN A 67 -9.16 -3.50 -19.62
N TYR A 68 -8.72 -3.84 -18.41
CA TYR A 68 -8.57 -2.92 -17.29
C TYR A 68 -7.10 -2.67 -16.92
N ILE A 69 -6.13 -3.06 -17.78
CA ILE A 69 -4.71 -2.77 -17.56
C ILE A 69 -4.29 -1.57 -18.44
N PRO A 70 -3.60 -0.55 -17.89
CA PRO A 70 -3.19 -0.40 -16.49
C PRO A 70 -4.34 0.07 -15.57
N SER A 71 -4.25 -0.27 -14.27
CA SER A 71 -5.20 0.20 -13.24
C SER A 71 -4.52 0.45 -11.89
N ASP A 72 -5.08 1.37 -11.10
CA ASP A 72 -4.58 1.69 -9.76
C ASP A 72 -4.85 0.52 -8.80
N ILE A 73 -3.90 0.25 -7.90
CA ILE A 73 -4.06 -0.74 -6.85
C ILE A 73 -5.05 -0.19 -5.81
N ILE A 74 -6.04 -1.00 -5.46
CA ILE A 74 -6.96 -0.74 -4.35
C ILE A 74 -6.68 -1.78 -3.28
N GLU A 75 -6.84 -1.41 -2.02
CA GLU A 75 -6.88 -2.36 -0.92
C GLU A 75 -7.94 -1.91 0.08
N SER A 76 -8.88 -2.81 0.40
CA SER A 76 -9.97 -2.49 1.35
C SER A 76 -10.75 -1.22 0.97
N GLY A 77 -10.90 -0.94 -0.32
CA GLY A 77 -11.58 0.24 -0.84
C GLY A 77 -10.76 1.54 -0.83
N GLU A 78 -9.50 1.51 -0.37
CA GLU A 78 -8.59 2.66 -0.44
C GLU A 78 -7.57 2.49 -1.57
N ARG A 79 -7.35 3.55 -2.35
CA ARG A 79 -6.35 3.57 -3.42
C ARG A 79 -4.94 3.63 -2.83
N GLN A 80 -4.07 2.74 -3.31
CA GLN A 80 -2.68 2.67 -2.88
C GLN A 80 -1.75 3.43 -3.83
N ASP A 81 -0.54 3.73 -3.38
CA ASP A 81 0.51 4.40 -4.18
C ASP A 81 1.18 3.39 -5.13
N GLY A 82 0.38 2.81 -6.03
CA GLY A 82 0.82 1.81 -6.98
C GLY A 82 -0.25 1.43 -8.00
N ARG A 83 0.16 0.68 -9.02
CA ARG A 83 -0.65 0.30 -10.18
C ARG A 83 -0.24 -1.05 -10.74
N VAL A 84 -1.21 -1.75 -11.29
CA VAL A 84 -0.98 -2.90 -12.16
C VAL A 84 -0.69 -2.34 -13.55
N THR A 85 0.50 -2.60 -14.10
CA THR A 85 0.96 -2.06 -15.38
C THR A 85 0.92 -3.06 -16.52
N GLY A 86 0.93 -4.34 -16.20
CA GLY A 86 0.95 -5.40 -17.20
C GLY A 86 0.35 -6.70 -16.69
N VAL A 87 -0.07 -7.54 -17.63
CA VAL A 87 -0.47 -8.93 -17.37
C VAL A 87 -0.01 -9.79 -18.54
N GLU A 88 0.62 -10.93 -18.23
CA GLU A 88 1.03 -11.93 -19.21
C GLU A 88 0.30 -13.24 -18.96
N LYS A 89 -0.07 -13.92 -20.05
CA LYS A 89 -0.67 -15.25 -20.01
C LYS A 89 0.43 -16.31 -20.10
N LEU A 90 0.44 -17.24 -19.15
CA LEU A 90 1.38 -18.36 -19.09
C LEU A 90 0.63 -19.70 -19.11
N PRO A 91 1.24 -20.78 -19.61
CA PRO A 91 0.70 -22.14 -19.46
C PRO A 91 0.57 -22.54 -17.99
N HIS A 92 -0.55 -23.17 -17.62
CA HIS A 92 -0.68 -23.83 -16.32
C HIS A 92 -0.10 -25.24 -16.41
N LEU A 93 0.80 -25.61 -15.49
CA LEU A 93 1.44 -26.92 -15.50
C LEU A 93 0.95 -27.77 -14.32
N ILE A 94 0.56 -29.00 -14.61
CA ILE A 94 0.15 -30.00 -13.61
C ILE A 94 1.10 -31.19 -13.61
N ALA A 95 1.27 -31.80 -12.44
CA ALA A 95 2.04 -33.02 -12.31
C ALA A 95 1.20 -34.21 -12.84
N ALA A 96 1.55 -34.73 -14.00
CA ALA A 96 1.03 -35.99 -14.49
C ALA A 96 1.67 -37.13 -13.67
N SER A 97 0.85 -37.90 -12.95
CA SER A 97 1.32 -39.12 -12.31
C SER A 97 1.64 -40.15 -13.39
N SER A 98 2.90 -40.50 -13.53
CA SER A 98 3.35 -41.63 -14.36
C SER A 98 3.85 -42.74 -13.45
N ASP A 99 3.27 -43.93 -13.57
CA ASP A 99 3.44 -45.04 -12.62
C ASP A 99 4.89 -45.59 -12.57
N GLU A 100 5.76 -45.24 -13.52
CA GLU A 100 7.08 -45.89 -13.67
C GLU A 100 8.30 -44.95 -13.72
N THR A 101 8.16 -43.62 -13.86
CA THR A 101 9.33 -42.71 -14.09
C THR A 101 9.34 -41.41 -13.28
N GLY A 102 8.40 -41.22 -12.36
CA GLY A 102 8.24 -39.97 -11.60
C GLY A 102 7.27 -38.98 -12.25
N SER A 103 6.94 -37.91 -11.54
CA SER A 103 5.96 -36.92 -12.00
C SER A 103 6.53 -36.06 -13.14
N GLU A 104 5.87 -36.06 -14.29
CA GLU A 104 6.17 -35.17 -15.41
C GLU A 104 5.25 -33.93 -15.33
N TRP A 105 5.80 -32.74 -15.58
CA TRP A 105 4.99 -31.51 -15.66
C TRP A 105 4.43 -31.37 -17.06
N VAL A 106 3.10 -31.45 -17.19
CA VAL A 106 2.37 -31.30 -18.45
C VAL A 106 1.48 -30.06 -18.41
N GLU A 107 1.23 -29.46 -19.56
CA GLU A 107 0.32 -28.33 -19.68
C GLU A 107 -1.14 -28.77 -19.50
N ASP A 108 -1.87 -28.07 -18.64
CA ASP A 108 -3.30 -28.22 -18.48
C ASP A 108 -4.03 -27.36 -19.54
N PRO A 109 -4.76 -27.96 -20.49
CA PRO A 109 -5.44 -27.21 -21.55
C PRO A 109 -6.62 -26.37 -21.06
N TYR A 110 -7.09 -26.57 -19.82
CA TYR A 110 -8.27 -25.89 -19.29
C TYR A 110 -7.95 -24.69 -18.40
N HIS A 111 -6.70 -24.55 -17.96
CA HIS A 111 -6.29 -23.51 -17.04
C HIS A 111 -5.05 -22.76 -17.54
N ILE A 112 -4.92 -21.53 -17.08
CA ILE A 112 -3.81 -20.64 -17.41
C ILE A 112 -3.29 -20.00 -16.13
N ASP A 113 -2.05 -19.55 -16.17
CA ASP A 113 -1.51 -18.70 -15.13
C ASP A 113 -1.44 -17.26 -15.66
N LEU A 114 -1.66 -16.29 -14.77
CA LEU A 114 -1.49 -14.88 -15.06
C LEU A 114 -0.30 -14.33 -14.29
N LEU A 115 0.65 -13.72 -14.99
CA LEU A 115 1.77 -13.00 -14.39
C LEU A 115 1.49 -11.51 -14.48
N PHE A 116 1.09 -10.93 -13.35
CA PHE A 116 0.87 -9.50 -13.21
C PHE A 116 2.21 -8.79 -13.00
N THR A 117 2.37 -7.63 -13.62
CA THR A 117 3.44 -6.68 -13.31
C THR A 117 2.84 -5.48 -12.60
N LEU A 118 3.39 -5.15 -11.44
CA LEU A 118 2.92 -4.06 -10.59
C LEU A 118 4.07 -3.10 -10.30
N GLU A 119 3.76 -1.81 -10.29
CA GLU A 119 4.67 -0.74 -9.91
C GLU A 119 4.08 -0.02 -8.69
N ALA A 120 4.89 0.16 -7.64
CA ALA A 120 4.44 0.87 -6.45
C ALA A 120 5.55 1.71 -5.83
N THR A 121 5.15 2.79 -5.15
CA THR A 121 6.03 3.58 -4.30
C THR A 121 5.84 3.13 -2.86
N VAL A 122 6.90 2.65 -2.23
CA VAL A 122 6.88 2.18 -0.84
C VAL A 122 7.80 3.03 0.01
N THR A 123 7.47 3.16 1.29
CA THR A 123 8.35 3.87 2.24
C THR A 123 9.33 2.88 2.85
N GLU A 124 10.62 3.12 2.70
CA GLU A 124 11.65 2.28 3.31
C GLU A 124 11.74 2.54 4.82
N SER A 125 11.49 1.51 5.63
CA SER A 125 11.61 1.59 7.09
C SER A 125 12.79 0.74 7.60
N GLY A 126 13.99 1.35 7.64
CA GLY A 126 15.17 0.81 8.32
C GLY A 126 15.80 -0.47 7.71
N SER A 127 16.64 -1.15 8.51
CA SER A 127 17.56 -2.22 8.08
C SER A 127 16.91 -3.57 7.74
N ALA A 128 15.58 -3.65 7.72
CA ALA A 128 14.84 -4.85 7.34
C ALA A 128 13.86 -4.45 6.23
N TRP A 129 14.16 -4.86 5.00
CA TRP A 129 13.36 -4.56 3.81
C TRP A 129 11.93 -5.11 3.96
N ARG A 130 11.02 -4.29 4.49
CA ARG A 130 9.58 -4.54 4.54
C ARG A 130 8.90 -3.50 3.65
N SER A 131 8.88 -3.77 2.36
CA SER A 131 8.05 -3.00 1.43
C SER A 131 6.60 -3.43 1.62
N SER A 132 5.69 -2.48 1.84
CA SER A 132 4.25 -2.75 1.88
C SER A 132 3.50 -1.80 0.96
N VAL A 133 2.51 -2.33 0.27
CA VAL A 133 1.52 -1.56 -0.49
C VAL A 133 0.22 -1.71 0.29
N GLY A 134 -0.28 -0.60 0.83
CA GLY A 134 -1.30 -0.60 1.88
C GLY A 134 -0.88 -1.45 3.09
N THR A 135 -1.63 -2.51 3.40
CA THR A 135 -1.32 -3.44 4.51
C THR A 135 -0.63 -4.72 4.05
N GLN A 136 -0.51 -4.95 2.74
CA GLN A 136 0.09 -6.16 2.18
C GLN A 136 1.63 -6.08 2.14
N GLU A 137 2.30 -7.12 2.64
CA GLU A 137 3.76 -7.28 2.58
C GLU A 137 4.19 -7.67 1.15
N VAL A 138 4.99 -6.83 0.48
CA VAL A 138 5.57 -7.12 -0.83
C VAL A 138 6.92 -7.82 -0.64
N ARG A 139 6.89 -9.16 -0.66
CA ARG A 139 8.08 -10.01 -0.55
C ARG A 139 7.91 -11.29 -1.35
N VAL A 140 8.98 -11.73 -2.02
CA VAL A 140 9.02 -12.99 -2.77
C VAL A 140 8.56 -14.16 -1.92
N GLY A 141 7.68 -15.00 -2.48
CA GLY A 141 7.09 -16.16 -1.81
C GLY A 141 5.92 -15.83 -0.88
N ARG A 142 5.46 -14.58 -0.82
CA ARG A 142 4.20 -14.21 -0.16
C ARG A 142 3.04 -14.23 -1.16
N ILE A 143 1.87 -14.59 -0.64
CA ILE A 143 0.60 -14.37 -1.34
C ILE A 143 0.32 -12.86 -1.31
N TYR A 144 -0.14 -12.35 -2.44
CA TYR A 144 -0.54 -10.97 -2.64
C TYR A 144 -1.86 -10.96 -3.42
N THR A 145 -2.80 -10.15 -2.96
CA THR A 145 -4.08 -9.93 -3.62
C THR A 145 -3.95 -8.74 -4.56
N VAL A 146 -3.98 -9.02 -5.86
CA VAL A 146 -4.04 -8.00 -6.92
C VAL A 146 -5.47 -7.49 -6.99
N GLU A 147 -5.76 -6.45 -6.22
CA GLU A 147 -7.06 -5.79 -6.15
C GLU A 147 -7.03 -4.45 -6.91
N THR A 148 -8.04 -4.28 -7.77
CA THR A 148 -8.34 -3.04 -8.51
C THR A 148 -9.83 -2.75 -8.39
N GLU A 149 -10.32 -1.65 -8.99
CA GLU A 149 -11.77 -1.39 -9.05
C GLU A 149 -12.56 -2.46 -9.84
N TYR A 150 -11.89 -3.24 -10.69
CA TYR A 150 -12.54 -4.12 -11.67
C TYR A 150 -12.37 -5.61 -11.38
N PHE A 151 -11.31 -6.00 -10.67
CA PHE A 151 -11.01 -7.39 -10.36
C PHE A 151 -10.18 -7.52 -9.09
N GLU A 152 -10.26 -8.69 -8.49
CA GLU A 152 -9.50 -9.10 -7.30
C GLU A 152 -8.99 -10.52 -7.54
N ILE A 153 -7.67 -10.70 -7.59
CA ILE A 153 -7.03 -11.99 -7.90
C ILE A 153 -5.85 -12.22 -6.96
N ASP A 154 -5.87 -13.36 -6.27
CA ASP A 154 -4.75 -13.80 -5.45
C ASP A 154 -3.66 -14.47 -6.27
N GLY A 155 -2.40 -14.18 -5.93
CA GLY A 155 -1.25 -14.86 -6.50
C GLY A 155 -0.03 -14.81 -5.60
N ASN A 156 1.04 -15.49 -6.00
CA ASN A 156 2.32 -15.47 -5.29
C ASN A 156 3.28 -14.46 -5.91
N ILE A 157 3.94 -13.66 -5.08
CA ILE A 157 5.01 -12.76 -5.53
C ILE A 157 6.21 -13.59 -5.97
N GLN A 158 6.57 -13.47 -7.25
CA GLN A 158 7.69 -14.18 -7.88
C GLN A 158 8.99 -13.36 -7.84
N SER A 159 8.90 -12.05 -8.05
CA SER A 159 10.06 -11.15 -8.08
C SER A 159 9.71 -9.79 -7.48
N VAL A 160 10.73 -9.11 -6.95
CA VAL A 160 10.65 -7.72 -6.49
C VAL A 160 11.97 -7.05 -6.88
N GLU A 161 11.89 -6.02 -7.70
CA GLU A 161 13.01 -5.29 -8.25
C GLU A 161 12.89 -3.80 -7.92
N ARG A 162 14.03 -3.11 -7.89
CA ARG A 162 14.10 -1.65 -7.88
C ARG A 162 14.62 -1.23 -9.23
N PRO A 163 13.89 -0.41 -9.99
CA PRO A 163 14.48 0.22 -11.16
C PRO A 163 15.64 1.10 -10.65
N GLU A 164 16.86 0.80 -11.11
CA GLU A 164 18.03 1.59 -10.75
C GLU A 164 17.80 3.05 -11.16
N SER A 165 18.03 3.98 -10.24
CA SER A 165 17.85 5.44 -10.42
C SER A 165 18.93 6.06 -11.29
#